data_AF-A0A2W0DY76-F1
#
_entry.id   AF-A0A2W0DY76-F1
#
_cell.length_a   1.000
_cell.length_b   1.000
_cell.length_c   1.000
_cell.angle_alpha   90.00
_cell.angle_beta   90.00
_cell.angle_gamma   90.00
#
_symmetry.space_group_name_H-M   'P 1'
#
loop_
_entity.id
_entity.type
_entity.pdbx_description
1 polymer ?
#
loop_
_entity_poly.entity_id
_entity_poly.type
_entity_poly.pdbx_seq_one_letter_code
_entity_poly.pdbx_strand_id
1 'polypeptide(L)'
;MRATARRRRQRGGMRLTRTALILTTATLAALLTGCSGADGADGGAATPTVTETVTAPPSDPASTPTPTPTPTPTPTPTPTCGPSSGAAAAAEGIAALPLPAGLEEAKWDAANADYSGYDACAPLSWSVVEPEFATAGSPYAILLFHEGRYLGTATAEQYAFEPTIERQSESAVTVTYRFAKAGEPNAAPSGRAIATFTWNDETSRVDMTGDTPTAQ
;
A
#
# COMPACT_ATOMS: atom_id res chain seq x y z
N MET A 1 -30.17 -50.85 -43.67
CA MET A 1 -29.17 -50.49 -44.70
C MET A 1 -28.39 -49.27 -44.18
N ARG A 2 -27.30 -49.49 -43.45
CA ARG A 2 -25.90 -49.24 -43.86
C ARG A 2 -25.65 -47.87 -44.51
N ALA A 3 -25.02 -46.95 -43.76
CA ALA A 3 -23.89 -46.16 -44.23
C ALA A 3 -23.16 -45.50 -43.03
N THR A 4 -22.09 -46.16 -42.59
CA THR A 4 -21.02 -45.64 -41.74
C THR A 4 -20.21 -44.57 -42.45
N ALA A 5 -19.98 -43.42 -41.82
CA ALA A 5 -18.95 -42.47 -42.22
C ALA A 5 -17.99 -42.22 -41.04
N ARG A 6 -16.90 -42.99 -41.00
CA ARG A 6 -15.67 -42.67 -40.26
C ARG A 6 -14.79 -41.78 -41.15
N ARG A 7 -14.43 -40.59 -40.69
CA ARG A 7 -13.22 -39.85 -41.15
C ARG A 7 -12.54 -39.28 -39.90
N ARG A 8 -11.47 -39.95 -39.46
CA ARG A 8 -10.04 -39.69 -39.73
C ARG A 8 -9.49 -38.56 -38.85
N ARG A 9 -8.70 -38.99 -37.86
CA ARG A 9 -7.75 -38.19 -37.08
C ARG A 9 -6.70 -37.53 -37.98
N GLN A 10 -6.41 -36.26 -37.74
CA GLN A 10 -5.11 -35.59 -37.89
C GLN A 10 -4.91 -34.89 -36.53
N ARG A 11 -3.97 -35.19 -35.63
CA ARG A 11 -2.50 -35.31 -35.74
C ARG A 11 -1.88 -34.17 -36.54
N GLY A 12 -1.78 -33.01 -35.88
CA GLY A 12 -0.81 -31.97 -36.18
C GLY A 12 -0.16 -31.54 -34.86
N GLY A 13 0.88 -32.26 -34.45
CA GLY A 13 1.81 -31.75 -33.46
C GLY A 13 2.89 -30.97 -34.20
N MET A 14 3.13 -29.72 -33.80
CA MET A 14 4.37 -29.03 -34.12
C MET A 14 4.95 -28.48 -32.82
N ARG A 15 6.10 -29.06 -32.47
CA ARG A 15 7.04 -28.58 -31.47
C ARG A 15 7.77 -27.34 -32.02
N LEU A 16 8.67 -26.79 -31.20
CA LEU A 16 9.65 -25.71 -31.42
C LEU A 16 9.12 -24.33 -30.97
N THR A 17 9.82 -23.56 -30.14
CA THR A 17 11.24 -23.59 -29.76
C THR A 17 11.45 -22.85 -28.44
N ARG A 18 12.26 -23.44 -27.56
CA ARG A 18 12.87 -22.78 -26.39
C ARG A 18 13.89 -21.78 -26.91
N THR A 19 13.87 -20.55 -26.41
CA THR A 19 15.04 -19.68 -26.44
C THR A 19 15.14 -18.95 -25.11
N ALA A 20 15.91 -19.55 -24.20
CA ALA A 20 16.47 -18.89 -23.05
C ALA A 20 17.64 -18.02 -23.54
N LEU A 21 17.68 -16.74 -23.17
CA LEU A 21 18.86 -15.91 -23.31
C LEU A 21 19.28 -15.48 -21.91
N ILE A 22 20.29 -16.18 -21.41
CA ILE A 22 21.06 -15.85 -20.21
C ILE A 22 22.14 -14.86 -20.66
N LEU A 23 22.22 -13.68 -20.04
CA LEU A 23 23.37 -12.79 -20.15
C LEU A 23 23.78 -12.34 -18.74
N THR A 24 24.83 -12.99 -18.27
CA THR A 24 25.63 -12.70 -17.07
C THR A 24 26.65 -11.62 -17.36
N THR A 25 26.74 -10.57 -16.53
CA THR A 25 27.93 -9.73 -16.33
C THR A 25 27.87 -9.20 -14.89
N ALA A 26 28.63 -9.77 -13.95
CA ALA A 26 30.04 -9.50 -13.63
C ALA A 26 30.24 -8.20 -12.83
N THR A 27 30.67 -8.43 -11.59
CA THR A 27 31.03 -7.56 -10.47
C THR A 27 32.02 -6.44 -10.77
N LEU A 28 31.89 -5.31 -10.06
CA LEU A 28 33.02 -4.44 -9.72
C LEU A 28 32.83 -3.87 -8.30
N ALA A 29 33.72 -4.27 -7.39
CA ALA A 29 33.90 -3.66 -6.08
C ALA A 29 35.19 -2.81 -6.11
N ALA A 30 35.13 -1.59 -5.59
CA ALA A 30 36.31 -0.79 -5.28
C ALA A 30 36.04 0.05 -4.02
N LEU A 31 36.81 -0.27 -2.97
CA LEU A 31 37.00 0.50 -1.74
C LEU A 31 37.93 1.68 -2.02
N LEU A 32 37.74 2.85 -1.38
CA LEU A 32 38.81 3.78 -0.95
C LEU A 32 38.20 4.83 0.00
N THR A 33 38.36 4.71 1.33
CA THR A 33 39.38 5.36 2.19
C THR A 33 39.44 6.90 2.06
N GLY A 34 38.86 7.62 3.01
CA GLY A 34 39.05 9.06 3.21
C GLY A 34 39.59 9.32 4.62
N CYS A 35 40.84 9.78 4.69
CA CYS A 35 41.60 10.03 5.92
C CYS A 35 41.44 11.51 6.34
N SER A 36 41.25 11.72 7.64
CA SER A 36 41.16 13.01 8.33
C SER A 36 42.53 13.64 8.50
N GLY A 37 42.68 14.89 8.05
CA GLY A 37 43.87 15.72 8.30
C GLY A 37 43.60 16.72 9.42
N ALA A 38 44.38 16.62 10.51
CA ALA A 38 44.47 17.61 11.56
C ALA A 38 45.87 18.25 11.45
N ASP A 39 45.92 19.56 11.24
CA ASP A 39 47.17 20.29 11.10
C ASP A 39 47.78 20.57 12.47
N GLY A 40 49.01 20.08 12.63
CA GLY A 40 49.85 20.23 13.81
C GLY A 40 50.47 21.63 13.92
N ALA A 41 50.67 22.02 15.17
CA ALA A 41 51.52 23.11 15.58
C ALA A 41 53.00 22.73 15.42
N ASP A 42 53.82 23.68 14.96
CA ASP A 42 55.26 23.67 15.16
C ASP A 42 55.69 24.98 15.81
N GLY A 43 56.44 24.85 16.89
CA GLY A 43 57.05 25.94 17.64
C GLY A 43 58.53 26.08 17.31
N GLY A 44 59.03 27.29 17.60
CA GLY A 44 60.42 27.53 17.96
C GLY A 44 61.26 28.22 16.90
N ALA A 45 61.59 29.50 17.12
CA ALA A 45 62.89 29.89 17.66
C ALA A 45 63.11 31.42 17.68
N ALA A 46 63.54 31.89 18.86
CA ALA A 46 64.52 32.96 19.13
C ALA A 46 64.26 34.43 18.72
N THR A 47 63.83 35.22 19.72
CA THR A 47 64.39 36.51 20.24
C THR A 47 65.11 37.50 19.31
N PRO A 48 64.80 38.82 19.41
CA PRO A 48 65.26 39.62 20.55
C PRO A 48 64.20 40.46 21.29
N THR A 49 64.44 40.60 22.60
CA THR A 49 63.67 41.38 23.58
C THR A 49 63.76 42.88 23.30
N VAL A 50 62.61 43.50 23.01
CA VAL A 50 62.42 44.95 23.03
C VAL A 50 61.57 45.28 24.25
N THR A 51 62.11 46.06 25.18
CA THR A 51 61.39 46.56 26.35
C THR A 51 60.63 47.83 25.97
N GLU A 52 59.39 47.68 25.49
CA GLU A 52 58.45 48.80 25.41
C GLU A 52 57.62 48.89 26.69
N THR A 53 57.56 50.10 27.25
CA THR A 53 56.71 50.42 28.39
C THR A 53 55.30 50.68 27.86
N VAL A 54 54.44 49.67 27.92
CA VAL A 54 53.01 49.79 27.55
C VAL A 54 52.23 50.33 28.75
N THR A 55 51.76 51.57 28.64
CA THR A 55 50.70 52.08 29.50
C THR A 55 49.43 51.27 29.24
N ALA A 56 48.91 50.58 30.26
CA ALA A 56 47.65 49.84 30.15
C ALA A 56 46.50 50.82 29.82
N PRO A 57 45.74 50.61 28.73
CA PRO A 57 44.46 51.28 28.57
C PRO A 57 43.48 50.77 29.65
N PRO A 58 42.52 51.59 30.11
CA PRO A 58 41.54 51.18 31.10
C PRO A 58 40.79 49.93 30.61
N SER A 59 40.60 48.95 31.48
CA SER A 59 39.73 47.79 31.21
C SER A 59 38.33 48.27 30.83
N ASP A 60 37.95 48.04 29.58
CA ASP A 60 36.59 48.16 29.10
C ASP A 60 35.70 47.17 29.88
N PRO A 61 34.51 47.55 30.35
CA PRO A 61 33.61 46.61 31.02
C PRO A 61 33.28 45.45 30.08
N ALA A 62 33.41 44.22 30.61
CA ALA A 62 33.04 43.00 29.92
C ALA A 62 31.64 43.12 29.31
N SER A 63 31.56 43.07 27.97
CA SER A 63 30.29 42.99 27.27
C SER A 63 29.65 41.63 27.58
N THR A 64 28.54 41.65 28.31
CA THR A 64 27.71 40.48 28.58
C THR A 64 27.21 39.91 27.24
N PRO A 65 27.38 38.60 26.95
CA PRO A 65 26.84 38.04 25.71
C PRO A 65 25.32 38.14 25.76
N THR A 66 24.73 38.76 24.74
CA THR A 66 23.27 38.76 24.57
C THR A 66 22.83 37.33 24.28
N PRO A 67 21.87 36.75 25.03
CA PRO A 67 21.39 35.41 24.74
C PRO A 67 20.81 35.36 23.32
N THR A 68 21.32 34.43 22.50
CA THR A 68 20.71 34.13 21.20
C THR A 68 19.33 33.54 21.45
N PRO A 69 18.23 34.12 20.94
CA PRO A 69 16.92 33.49 21.05
C PRO A 69 16.94 32.05 20.49
N THR A 70 16.62 31.09 21.35
CA THR A 70 16.38 29.70 20.94
C THR A 70 15.23 29.68 19.94
N PRO A 71 15.39 29.11 18.73
CA PRO A 71 14.27 28.93 17.81
C PRO A 71 13.11 28.20 18.50
N THR A 72 11.94 28.84 18.49
CA THR A 72 10.67 28.24 18.91
C THR A 72 10.37 27.05 18.00
N PRO A 73 10.09 25.85 18.55
CA PRO A 73 9.71 24.71 17.71
C PRO A 73 8.48 25.07 16.88
N THR A 74 8.58 24.85 15.56
CA THR A 74 7.43 24.95 14.66
C THR A 74 6.45 23.83 15.02
N PRO A 75 5.16 24.13 15.27
CA PRO A 75 4.17 23.08 15.50
C PRO A 75 4.10 22.13 14.30
N THR A 76 4.24 20.83 14.56
CA THR A 76 3.97 19.78 13.57
C THR A 76 2.49 19.81 13.22
N PRO A 77 2.08 19.91 11.94
CA PRO A 77 0.68 19.77 11.57
C PRO A 77 0.13 18.42 12.05
N THR A 78 -0.97 18.45 12.80
CA THR A 78 -1.73 17.24 13.13
C THR A 78 -2.31 16.67 11.83
N PRO A 79 -2.08 15.38 11.49
CA PRO A 79 -2.74 14.78 10.34
C PRO A 79 -4.25 14.85 10.55
N THR A 80 -4.95 15.55 9.66
CA THR A 80 -6.41 15.51 9.62
C THR A 80 -6.82 14.24 8.92
N CYS A 81 -7.58 13.40 9.64
CA CYS A 81 -8.25 12.23 9.10
C CYS A 81 -9.13 12.58 7.90
N GLY A 82 -9.45 11.58 7.08
CA GLY A 82 -10.29 11.74 5.89
C GLY A 82 -11.76 12.07 6.18
N PRO A 83 -12.65 11.92 5.19
CA PRO A 83 -14.08 12.24 5.34
C PRO A 83 -14.71 11.56 6.56
N SER A 84 -15.63 12.25 7.24
CA SER A 84 -16.23 11.74 8.48
C SER A 84 -17.19 10.55 8.28
N SER A 85 -17.57 10.24 7.04
CA SER A 85 -18.44 9.10 6.72
C SER A 85 -17.85 8.24 5.60
N GLY A 86 -18.08 6.93 5.71
CA GLY A 86 -17.66 5.97 4.68
C GLY A 86 -18.34 6.25 3.34
N ALA A 87 -19.61 6.67 3.35
CA ALA A 87 -20.33 7.05 2.14
C ALA A 87 -19.63 8.19 1.38
N ALA A 88 -19.16 9.22 2.09
CA ALA A 88 -18.42 10.31 1.46
C ALA A 88 -17.04 9.86 0.94
N ALA A 89 -16.32 9.04 1.72
CA ALA A 89 -15.03 8.51 1.32
C ALA A 89 -15.11 7.55 0.12
N ALA A 90 -16.18 6.76 0.05
CA ALA A 90 -16.37 5.73 -0.96
C ALA A 90 -17.03 6.24 -2.25
N ALA A 91 -17.69 7.41 -2.23
CA ALA A 91 -18.57 7.86 -3.32
C ALA A 91 -17.91 7.83 -4.71
N GLU A 92 -16.73 8.43 -4.84
CA GLU A 92 -15.98 8.44 -6.11
C GLU A 92 -15.49 7.03 -6.48
N GLY A 93 -15.04 6.27 -5.48
CA GLY A 93 -14.59 4.88 -5.67
C GLY A 93 -15.70 4.01 -6.24
N ILE A 94 -16.87 3.99 -5.60
CA ILE A 94 -18.04 3.21 -6.02
C ILE A 94 -18.52 3.64 -7.41
N ALA A 95 -18.56 4.95 -7.69
CA ALA A 95 -18.98 5.46 -9.00
C ALA A 95 -18.03 5.03 -10.15
N ALA A 96 -16.76 4.80 -9.84
CA ALA A 96 -15.75 4.38 -10.81
C ALA A 96 -15.57 2.86 -10.92
N LEU A 97 -16.21 2.07 -10.06
CA LEU A 97 -16.05 0.61 -10.05
C LEU A 97 -16.58 0.01 -11.37
N PRO A 98 -15.78 -0.83 -12.06
CA PRO A 98 -16.29 -1.61 -13.17
C PRO A 98 -17.33 -2.61 -12.65
N LEU A 99 -18.39 -2.81 -13.43
CA LEU A 99 -19.34 -3.87 -13.16
C LEU A 99 -18.74 -5.23 -13.55
N PRO A 100 -18.97 -6.29 -12.76
CA PRO A 100 -18.57 -7.64 -13.14
C PRO A 100 -19.23 -8.09 -14.46
N ALA A 101 -18.57 -9.00 -15.17
CA ALA A 101 -19.09 -9.53 -16.43
C ALA A 101 -20.49 -10.13 -16.26
N GLY A 102 -21.41 -9.85 -17.18
CA GLY A 102 -22.81 -10.26 -17.10
C GLY A 102 -23.71 -9.35 -16.26
N LEU A 103 -23.17 -8.24 -15.73
CA LEU A 103 -23.91 -7.21 -15.00
C LEU A 103 -23.70 -5.82 -15.62
N GLU A 104 -23.47 -5.73 -16.92
CA GLU A 104 -23.08 -4.48 -17.62
C GLU A 104 -24.14 -3.37 -17.51
N GLU A 105 -25.40 -3.73 -17.26
CA GLU A 105 -26.54 -2.82 -17.12
C GLU A 105 -26.87 -2.50 -15.65
N ALA A 106 -26.20 -3.16 -14.70
CA ALA A 106 -26.44 -2.98 -13.28
C ALA A 106 -25.78 -1.68 -12.76
N LYS A 107 -25.98 -1.38 -11.48
CA LYS A 107 -25.32 -0.29 -10.78
C LYS A 107 -24.94 -0.76 -9.39
N TRP A 108 -23.87 -0.21 -8.85
CA TRP A 108 -23.52 -0.39 -7.44
C TRP A 108 -24.47 0.41 -6.55
N ASP A 109 -24.98 -0.20 -5.49
CA ASP A 109 -25.90 0.42 -4.54
C ASP A 109 -25.12 1.16 -3.45
N ALA A 110 -24.59 2.34 -3.80
CA ALA A 110 -23.86 3.19 -2.85
C ALA A 110 -24.75 3.66 -1.68
N ALA A 111 -26.07 3.74 -1.87
CA ALA A 111 -26.99 4.23 -0.85
C ALA A 111 -27.17 3.23 0.29
N ASN A 112 -27.10 1.93 0.00
CA ASN A 112 -27.29 0.86 0.97
C ASN A 112 -26.02 0.04 1.28
N ALA A 113 -24.86 0.48 0.78
CA ALA A 113 -23.57 -0.16 1.09
C ALA A 113 -23.27 -0.19 2.59
N ASP A 114 -22.54 -1.22 3.02
CA ASP A 114 -22.06 -1.35 4.39
C ASP A 114 -20.80 -0.51 4.60
N TYR A 115 -20.97 0.56 5.38
CA TYR A 115 -19.91 1.46 5.80
C TYR A 115 -19.45 1.22 7.26
N SER A 116 -19.94 0.19 7.94
CA SER A 116 -19.66 -0.05 9.36
C SER A 116 -18.19 -0.37 9.65
N GLY A 117 -17.46 -0.87 8.65
CA GLY A 117 -16.02 -1.10 8.70
C GLY A 117 -15.15 0.14 8.49
N TYR A 118 -15.76 1.28 8.13
CA TYR A 118 -15.04 2.51 7.81
C TYR A 118 -14.63 3.25 9.08
N ASP A 119 -13.39 3.73 9.06
CA ASP A 119 -12.84 4.63 10.07
C ASP A 119 -11.97 5.65 9.32
N ALA A 120 -12.23 6.93 9.58
CA ALA A 120 -11.57 8.05 8.92
C ALA A 120 -10.09 8.20 9.30
N CYS A 121 -9.68 7.63 10.43
CA CYS A 121 -8.33 7.78 10.98
C CYS A 121 -7.56 6.44 11.02
N ALA A 122 -8.21 5.30 10.78
CA ALA A 122 -7.53 4.02 10.87
C ALA A 122 -6.50 3.84 9.74
N PRO A 123 -5.34 3.22 10.02
CA PRO A 123 -4.38 2.81 9.01
C PRO A 123 -4.99 1.89 7.94
N LEU A 124 -5.95 1.05 8.30
CA LEU A 124 -6.75 0.29 7.35
C LEU A 124 -8.22 0.23 7.80
N SER A 125 -9.11 0.70 6.93
CA SER A 125 -10.56 0.56 7.08
C SER A 125 -11.20 0.13 5.77
N TRP A 126 -12.47 -0.29 5.81
CA TRP A 126 -13.14 -0.86 4.64
C TRP A 126 -14.60 -0.44 4.52
N SER A 127 -15.18 -0.65 3.34
CA SER A 127 -16.61 -0.64 3.11
C SER A 127 -16.98 -1.73 2.11
N VAL A 128 -18.21 -2.19 2.13
CA VAL A 128 -18.68 -3.27 1.25
C VAL A 128 -19.88 -2.78 0.47
N VAL A 129 -19.84 -2.94 -0.85
CA VAL A 129 -20.95 -2.57 -1.74
C VAL A 129 -21.37 -3.75 -2.58
N GLU A 130 -22.68 -3.87 -2.79
CA GLU A 130 -23.31 -4.82 -3.71
C GLU A 130 -24.05 -4.06 -4.83
N PRO A 131 -24.40 -4.74 -5.93
CA PRO A 131 -25.26 -4.15 -6.96
C PRO A 131 -26.67 -3.88 -6.45
N GLU A 132 -27.34 -2.89 -7.04
CA GLU A 132 -28.78 -2.71 -6.89
C GLU A 132 -29.51 -4.02 -7.28
N PHE A 133 -30.56 -4.36 -6.54
CA PHE A 133 -31.34 -5.59 -6.75
C PHE A 133 -30.51 -6.88 -6.65
N ALA A 134 -29.46 -6.87 -5.82
CA ALA A 134 -28.66 -8.06 -5.53
C ALA A 134 -29.53 -9.27 -5.16
N THR A 135 -29.17 -10.41 -5.74
CA THR A 135 -29.75 -11.74 -5.45
C THR A 135 -28.69 -12.70 -4.94
N ALA A 136 -29.09 -13.91 -4.55
CA ALA A 136 -28.15 -14.94 -4.10
C ALA A 136 -27.08 -15.25 -5.15
N GLY A 137 -25.82 -14.99 -4.80
CA GLY A 137 -24.66 -15.13 -5.69
C GLY A 137 -24.27 -13.84 -6.41
N SER A 138 -24.87 -12.70 -6.08
CA SER A 138 -24.39 -11.40 -6.56
C SER A 138 -22.99 -11.11 -6.02
N PRO A 139 -22.18 -10.38 -6.78
CA PRO A 139 -20.83 -10.03 -6.38
C PRO A 139 -20.82 -8.89 -5.35
N TYR A 140 -19.78 -8.86 -4.52
CA TYR A 140 -19.51 -7.77 -3.59
C TYR A 140 -18.14 -7.18 -3.88
N ALA A 141 -18.05 -5.84 -3.84
CA ALA A 141 -16.78 -5.14 -3.87
C ALA A 141 -16.42 -4.67 -2.46
N ILE A 142 -15.20 -4.97 -2.04
CA ILE A 142 -14.64 -4.49 -0.77
C ILE A 142 -13.73 -3.31 -1.08
N LEU A 143 -14.12 -2.12 -0.67
CA LEU A 143 -13.34 -0.89 -0.81
C LEU A 143 -12.40 -0.74 0.39
N LEU A 144 -11.13 -0.43 0.15
CA LEU A 144 -10.13 -0.23 1.19
C LEU A 144 -9.75 1.24 1.31
N PHE A 145 -9.48 1.67 2.55
CA PHE A 145 -9.11 3.04 2.89
C PHE A 145 -7.93 3.05 3.85
N HIS A 146 -7.09 4.08 3.74
CA HIS A 146 -6.07 4.43 4.73
C HIS A 146 -6.30 5.87 5.16
N GLU A 147 -6.59 6.09 6.44
CA GLU A 147 -6.91 7.41 6.99
C GLU A 147 -8.01 8.12 6.18
N GLY A 148 -9.04 7.36 5.80
CA GLY A 148 -10.17 7.84 5.01
C GLY A 148 -9.89 8.13 3.53
N ARG A 149 -8.65 7.97 3.07
CA ARG A 149 -8.31 8.03 1.64
C ARG A 149 -8.60 6.69 0.98
N TYR A 150 -9.40 6.70 -0.08
CA TYR A 150 -9.69 5.52 -0.90
C TYR A 150 -8.41 4.97 -1.56
N LEU A 151 -8.18 3.66 -1.42
CA LEU A 151 -7.01 2.96 -1.96
C LEU A 151 -7.34 2.12 -3.20
N GLY A 152 -8.60 1.80 -3.44
CA GLY A 152 -9.04 0.81 -4.42
C GLY A 152 -9.84 -0.32 -3.77
N THR A 153 -10.10 -1.36 -4.55
CA THR A 153 -10.73 -2.58 -4.05
C THR A 153 -9.71 -3.53 -3.44
N ALA A 154 -10.15 -4.37 -2.50
CA ALA A 154 -9.31 -5.41 -1.90
C ALA A 154 -8.76 -6.38 -2.96
N THR A 155 -9.54 -6.64 -4.00
CA THR A 155 -9.19 -7.55 -5.10
C THR A 155 -9.59 -6.96 -6.45
N ALA A 156 -8.90 -7.36 -7.52
CA ALA A 156 -9.18 -6.89 -8.87
C ALA A 156 -10.53 -7.42 -9.41
N GLU A 157 -10.85 -8.67 -9.07
CA GLU A 157 -12.15 -9.29 -9.35
C GLU A 157 -13.07 -9.13 -8.13
N GLN A 158 -14.39 -9.12 -8.38
CA GLN A 158 -15.42 -9.07 -7.34
C GLN A 158 -16.10 -10.43 -7.26
N TYR A 159 -16.21 -10.95 -6.05
CA TYR A 159 -16.65 -12.33 -5.83
C TYR A 159 -18.10 -12.38 -5.39
N ALA A 160 -18.80 -13.40 -5.87
CA ALA A 160 -20.15 -13.75 -5.45
C ALA A 160 -20.21 -13.95 -3.92
N PHE A 161 -21.39 -13.70 -3.36
CA PHE A 161 -21.74 -13.88 -1.95
C PHE A 161 -21.10 -12.87 -1.00
N GLU A 162 -21.87 -12.47 0.01
CA GLU A 162 -21.42 -11.49 1.00
C GLU A 162 -20.15 -12.00 1.71
N PRO A 163 -19.06 -11.21 1.71
CA PRO A 163 -17.85 -11.56 2.41
C PRO A 163 -18.04 -11.38 3.92
N THR A 164 -17.36 -12.22 4.71
CA THR A 164 -17.24 -11.97 6.16
C THR A 164 -15.91 -11.29 6.42
N ILE A 165 -15.93 -10.08 7.00
CA ILE A 165 -14.73 -9.27 7.25
C ILE A 165 -14.55 -9.09 8.75
N GLU A 166 -13.37 -9.45 9.25
CA GLU A 166 -13.01 -9.36 10.66
C GLU A 166 -11.79 -8.47 10.83
N ARG A 167 -11.92 -7.41 11.63
CA ARG A 167 -10.78 -6.57 12.02
C ARG A 167 -9.82 -7.38 12.89
N GLN A 168 -8.55 -7.44 12.49
CA GLN A 168 -7.49 -8.08 13.27
C GLN A 168 -6.69 -7.06 14.07
N SER A 169 -6.49 -5.86 13.50
CA SER A 169 -5.86 -4.70 14.15
C SER A 169 -6.34 -3.40 13.49
N GLU A 170 -5.76 -2.26 13.89
CA GLU A 170 -6.00 -0.98 13.21
C GLU A 170 -5.48 -0.96 11.76
N SER A 171 -4.46 -1.78 11.45
CA SER A 171 -3.81 -1.86 10.14
C SER A 171 -4.09 -3.16 9.38
N ALA A 172 -4.84 -4.12 9.94
CA ALA A 172 -5.07 -5.41 9.32
C ALA A 172 -6.51 -5.92 9.43
N VAL A 173 -7.01 -6.51 8.35
CA VAL A 173 -8.34 -7.14 8.26
C VAL A 173 -8.24 -8.50 7.60
N THR A 174 -9.02 -9.46 8.07
CA THR A 174 -9.16 -10.78 7.44
C THR A 174 -10.52 -10.87 6.76
N VAL A 175 -10.50 -11.26 5.50
CA VAL A 175 -11.70 -11.46 4.67
C VAL A 175 -11.86 -12.95 4.40
N THR A 176 -13.02 -13.49 4.76
CA THR A 176 -13.46 -14.81 4.33
C THR A 176 -14.41 -14.66 3.15
N TYR A 177 -13.94 -15.04 1.97
CA TYR A 177 -14.75 -15.12 0.76
C TYR A 177 -15.49 -16.44 0.71
N ARG A 178 -16.75 -16.39 0.31
CA ARG A 178 -17.59 -17.56 0.07
C ARG A 178 -17.71 -17.80 -1.42
N PHE A 179 -17.82 -19.06 -1.83
CA PHE A 179 -18.01 -19.39 -3.24
C PHE A 179 -18.73 -20.73 -3.41
N ALA A 180 -19.45 -20.90 -4.52
CA ALA A 180 -20.05 -22.19 -4.88
C ALA A 180 -19.00 -23.08 -5.53
N LYS A 181 -18.87 -24.33 -5.08
CA LYS A 181 -18.05 -25.32 -5.78
C LYS A 181 -18.80 -25.87 -7.00
N ALA A 182 -18.08 -26.54 -7.89
CA ALA A 182 -18.68 -27.17 -9.06
C ALA A 182 -19.85 -28.09 -8.68
N GLY A 183 -21.03 -27.79 -9.21
CA GLY A 183 -22.27 -28.55 -8.96
C GLY A 183 -23.06 -28.12 -7.71
N GLU A 184 -22.58 -27.14 -6.94
CA GLU A 184 -23.33 -26.59 -5.80
C GLU A 184 -24.31 -25.49 -6.25
N PRO A 185 -25.49 -25.39 -5.61
CA PRO A 185 -26.40 -24.27 -5.84
C PRO A 185 -25.93 -23.01 -5.09
N ASN A 186 -26.23 -21.83 -5.63
CA ASN A 186 -26.00 -20.54 -4.96
C ASN A 186 -26.70 -20.43 -3.58
N ALA A 187 -27.75 -21.22 -3.34
CA ALA A 187 -28.43 -21.25 -2.05
C ALA A 187 -27.62 -21.96 -0.95
N ALA A 188 -26.61 -22.77 -1.30
CA ALA A 188 -25.81 -23.52 -0.35
C ALA A 188 -24.31 -23.62 -0.73
N PRO A 189 -23.60 -22.50 -0.95
CA PRO A 189 -22.17 -22.49 -1.28
C PRO A 189 -21.30 -22.94 -0.11
N SER A 190 -20.50 -23.99 -0.32
CA SER A 190 -19.60 -24.54 0.71
C SER A 190 -18.14 -24.10 0.60
N GLY A 191 -17.75 -23.48 -0.52
CA GLY A 191 -16.39 -22.98 -0.74
C GLY A 191 -16.05 -21.81 0.17
N ARG A 192 -14.83 -21.80 0.68
CA ARG A 192 -14.25 -20.70 1.48
C ARG A 192 -12.82 -20.43 1.02
N ALA A 193 -12.47 -19.17 0.83
CA ALA A 193 -11.11 -18.70 0.65
C ALA A 193 -10.87 -17.57 1.65
N ILE A 194 -9.67 -17.48 2.21
CA ILE A 194 -9.34 -16.52 3.26
C ILE A 194 -8.15 -15.69 2.81
N ALA A 195 -8.30 -14.38 2.87
CA ALA A 195 -7.22 -13.43 2.62
C ALA A 195 -7.09 -12.45 3.78
N THR A 196 -5.86 -12.06 4.09
CA THR A 196 -5.58 -10.99 5.06
C THR A 196 -4.95 -9.82 4.32
N PHE A 197 -5.53 -8.64 4.53
CA PHE A 197 -5.07 -7.36 3.99
C PHE A 197 -4.44 -6.56 5.12
N THR A 198 -3.20 -6.13 4.93
CA THR A 198 -2.43 -5.38 5.93
C THR A 198 -1.88 -4.11 5.30
N TRP A 199 -2.14 -2.95 5.91
CA TRP A 199 -1.46 -1.72 5.54
C TRP A 199 0.02 -1.80 5.90
N ASN A 200 0.87 -1.50 4.92
CA ASN A 200 2.31 -1.47 5.05
C ASN A 200 2.79 -0.02 4.91
N ASP A 201 3.23 0.57 6.03
CA ASP A 201 3.72 1.94 6.09
C ASP A 201 4.98 2.17 5.24
N GLU A 202 5.86 1.17 5.11
CA GLU A 202 7.11 1.29 4.36
C GLU A 202 6.86 1.46 2.86
N THR A 203 5.85 0.76 2.33
CA THR A 203 5.51 0.80 0.91
C THR A 203 4.32 1.70 0.61
N SER A 204 3.63 2.19 1.64
CA SER A 204 2.38 2.96 1.56
C SER A 204 1.32 2.23 0.71
N ARG A 205 1.20 0.92 0.91
CA ARG A 205 0.30 0.02 0.17
C ARG A 205 -0.32 -1.00 1.10
N VAL A 206 -1.37 -1.67 0.60
CA VAL A 206 -1.93 -2.84 1.25
C VAL A 206 -1.25 -4.08 0.70
N ASP A 207 -0.66 -4.86 1.59
CA ASP A 207 -0.18 -6.20 1.29
C ASP A 207 -1.31 -7.21 1.51
N MET A 208 -1.44 -8.14 0.57
CA MET A 208 -2.38 -9.25 0.67
C MET A 208 -1.64 -10.56 0.88
N THR A 209 -2.12 -11.37 1.82
CA THR A 209 -1.71 -12.77 2.02
C THR A 209 -2.94 -13.68 1.98
N GLY A 210 -2.74 -14.97 1.75
CA GLY A 210 -3.83 -15.94 1.57
C GLY A 210 -4.35 -16.00 0.14
N ASP A 211 -5.58 -16.48 -0.03
CA ASP A 211 -6.16 -16.82 -1.32
C ASP A 211 -7.52 -16.14 -1.53
N THR A 212 -7.83 -15.83 -2.79
CA THR A 212 -9.18 -15.50 -3.23
C THR A 212 -9.87 -16.74 -3.81
N PRO A 213 -11.21 -16.73 -3.97
CA PRO A 213 -11.87 -17.74 -4.79
C PRO A 213 -11.25 -17.80 -6.18
N THR A 214 -11.19 -19.00 -6.77
CA THR A 214 -10.89 -19.12 -8.19
C THR A 214 -12.01 -18.49 -9.00
N ALA A 215 -11.69 -17.85 -10.13
CA ALA A 215 -12.68 -17.24 -11.04
C ALA A 215 -13.93 -18.13 -11.19
N GLN A 216 -15.09 -17.53 -10.87
CA GLN A 216 -16.40 -18.18 -10.76
C GLN A 216 -17.13 -18.17 -12.11
#